data_AF-Z9JTM6-F1
#
_entry.id   AF-Z9JTM6-F1
#
_cell.length_a   1.000
_cell.length_b   1.000
_cell.length_c   1.000
_cell.angle_alpha   90.00
_cell.angle_beta   90.00
_cell.angle_gamma   90.00
#
_symmetry.space_group_name_H-M   'P 1'
#
loop_
_entity.id
_entity.type
_entity.pdbx_description
1 polymer ?
#
loop_
_entity_poly.entity_id
_entity_poly.type
_entity_poly.pdbx_seq_one_letter_code
_entity_poly.pdbx_strand_id
1 'polypeptide(L)'
;MSAPDPSRPPIDQLSYEAPQGYGAPDQDAVRPQEYGPPQQGYGPPPQAGPPPASPDTRGPVRPEHFPGGISLDGRLPWILGFLAVLGLPFVSLLAPGIAMVIAGLLQQRKNPVAARTGRRAATFGAVNILVVVLFLAVLFIGSFFGDGTYTAEEDPLVIFGFALPFGIYLVAIGPILNLVMAIVALARPVSREKAQRILEPTGR
;
A
#
# COMPACT_ATOMS: atom_id res chain seq x y z
N MET A 1 -47.92 15.77 24.30
CA MET A 1 -48.07 16.34 22.94
C MET A 1 -47.26 17.63 22.92
N SER A 2 -46.03 17.58 22.41
CA SER A 2 -45.12 18.73 22.36
C SER A 2 -45.16 19.37 20.98
N ALA A 3 -45.25 20.69 20.93
CA ALA A 3 -45.34 21.48 19.70
C ALA A 3 -44.02 21.43 18.89
N PRO A 4 -44.07 21.43 17.56
CA PRO A 4 -42.88 21.44 16.71
C PRO A 4 -42.17 22.81 16.72
N ASP A 5 -40.84 22.74 16.78
CA ASP A 5 -39.88 23.84 16.83
C ASP A 5 -39.84 24.65 15.51
N PRO A 6 -40.08 25.97 15.53
CA PRO A 6 -40.10 26.83 14.34
C PRO A 6 -38.72 27.23 13.81
N SER A 7 -37.63 26.79 14.45
CA SER A 7 -36.26 27.19 14.04
C SER A 7 -35.60 26.26 13.01
N ARG A 8 -36.32 25.26 12.49
CA ARG A 8 -35.79 24.33 11.49
C ARG A 8 -36.08 24.83 10.05
N PRO A 9 -35.05 25.14 9.25
CA PRO A 9 -35.25 25.47 7.84
C PRO A 9 -35.76 24.24 7.05
N PRO A 10 -36.63 24.43 6.05
CA PRO A 10 -37.19 23.34 5.24
C PRO A 10 -36.11 22.64 4.40
N ILE A 11 -36.15 21.30 4.36
CA ILE A 11 -35.23 20.43 3.60
C ILE A 11 -35.69 20.35 2.13
N ASP A 12 -36.03 21.47 1.52
CA ASP A 12 -36.42 21.57 0.11
C ASP A 12 -35.64 22.72 -0.53
N GLN A 13 -34.35 22.48 -0.81
CA GLN A 13 -33.51 23.20 -1.80
C GLN A 13 -32.04 22.77 -1.71
N LEU A 14 -31.76 21.51 -2.04
CA LEU A 14 -30.42 21.13 -2.53
C LEU A 14 -30.52 20.97 -4.04
N SER A 15 -30.56 22.11 -4.71
CA SER A 15 -30.38 22.23 -6.15
C SER A 15 -29.01 21.68 -6.51
N TYR A 16 -28.99 20.59 -7.27
CA TYR A 16 -27.78 20.06 -7.88
C TYR A 16 -27.30 21.05 -8.96
N GLU A 17 -26.30 21.87 -8.65
CA GLU A 17 -25.51 22.57 -9.66
C GLU A 17 -24.54 21.56 -10.30
N ALA A 18 -24.87 21.12 -11.51
CA ALA A 18 -23.97 20.32 -12.34
C ALA A 18 -22.79 21.20 -12.82
N PRO A 19 -21.54 20.68 -12.83
CA PRO A 19 -20.43 21.38 -13.44
C PRO A 19 -20.69 21.56 -14.94
N GLN A 20 -20.67 22.82 -15.41
CA GLN A 20 -20.78 23.16 -16.82
C GLN A 20 -19.65 22.50 -17.61
N GLY A 21 -20.02 21.54 -18.44
CA GLY A 21 -19.12 20.83 -19.33
C GLY A 21 -18.58 21.76 -20.42
N TYR A 22 -17.26 21.73 -20.57
CA TYR A 22 -16.47 21.81 -21.79
C TYR A 22 -17.19 22.36 -23.04
N GLY A 23 -16.75 23.55 -23.44
CA GLY A 23 -17.12 24.19 -24.70
C GLY A 23 -16.91 23.30 -25.91
N ALA A 24 -17.83 23.45 -26.85
CA ALA A 24 -17.79 22.87 -28.18
C ALA A 24 -16.52 23.31 -28.94
N PRO A 25 -15.91 22.44 -29.76
CA PRO A 25 -14.94 22.91 -30.74
C PRO A 25 -15.64 23.70 -31.84
N ASP A 26 -15.09 24.88 -32.13
CA ASP A 26 -15.46 25.75 -33.24
C ASP A 26 -15.51 24.96 -34.56
N GLN A 27 -16.68 24.98 -35.21
CA GLN A 27 -16.84 24.55 -36.58
C GLN A 27 -16.33 25.67 -37.51
N ASP A 28 -15.02 25.73 -37.68
CA ASP A 28 -14.41 26.56 -38.72
C ASP A 28 -14.64 25.93 -40.10
N ALA A 29 -15.57 26.55 -40.82
CA ALA A 29 -15.57 26.80 -42.25
C ALA A 29 -14.86 25.77 -43.16
N VAL A 30 -15.67 24.91 -43.77
CA VAL A 30 -15.35 24.16 -44.98
C VAL A 30 -14.96 25.14 -46.11
N ARG A 31 -13.67 25.24 -46.43
CA ARG A 31 -13.20 25.78 -47.73
C ARG A 31 -13.14 24.63 -48.74
N PRO A 32 -13.63 24.81 -49.99
CA PRO A 32 -13.42 23.82 -51.04
C PRO A 32 -11.92 23.71 -51.35
N GLN A 33 -11.34 22.52 -51.19
CA GLN A 33 -10.00 22.24 -51.67
C GLN A 33 -10.02 22.19 -53.20
N GLU A 34 -9.33 23.14 -53.81
CA GLU A 34 -9.01 23.20 -55.23
C GLU A 34 -8.04 22.05 -55.58
N TYR A 35 -8.46 21.18 -56.47
CA TYR A 35 -7.76 19.94 -56.83
C TYR A 35 -6.60 20.26 -57.80
N GLY A 36 -5.38 20.35 -57.27
CA GLY A 36 -4.14 20.46 -58.07
C GLY A 36 -3.49 19.08 -58.30
N PRO A 37 -2.89 18.81 -59.47
CA PRO A 37 -2.25 17.52 -59.77
C PRO A 37 -0.97 17.27 -58.95
N PRO A 38 -0.55 16.01 -58.77
CA PRO A 38 0.50 15.64 -57.82
C PRO A 38 1.89 15.97 -58.35
N GLN A 39 2.59 16.89 -57.69
CA GLN A 39 4.02 17.10 -57.90
C GLN A 39 4.82 16.20 -56.95
N GLN A 40 5.45 15.18 -57.52
CA GLN A 40 6.42 14.30 -56.87
C GLN A 40 7.67 15.11 -56.48
N GLY A 41 7.82 15.39 -55.19
CA GLY A 41 9.04 15.94 -54.60
C GLY A 41 9.62 14.97 -53.58
N TYR A 42 10.75 14.34 -53.89
CA TYR A 42 11.56 13.61 -52.92
C TYR A 42 12.20 14.61 -51.93
N GLY A 43 11.50 14.89 -50.83
CA GLY A 43 12.07 15.57 -49.65
C GLY A 43 12.53 14.54 -48.61
N PRO A 44 13.60 14.81 -47.83
CA PRO A 44 13.97 13.94 -46.73
C PRO A 44 12.82 13.83 -45.71
N PRO A 45 12.64 12.66 -45.06
CA PRO A 45 11.50 12.42 -44.19
C PRO A 45 11.47 13.46 -43.06
N PRO A 46 10.27 13.95 -42.68
CA PRO A 46 10.12 14.83 -41.54
C PRO A 46 10.69 14.15 -40.31
N GLN A 47 11.70 14.78 -39.73
CA GLN A 47 12.40 14.31 -38.55
C GLN A 47 11.36 14.26 -37.42
N ALA A 48 10.95 13.04 -37.07
CA ALA A 48 10.06 12.79 -35.94
C ALA A 48 10.66 13.53 -34.73
N GLY A 49 9.91 14.50 -34.20
CA GLY A 49 10.30 15.18 -32.97
C GLY A 49 10.63 14.14 -31.89
N PRO A 50 11.55 14.44 -30.97
CA PRO A 50 11.88 13.51 -29.90
C PRO A 50 10.59 13.03 -29.23
N PRO A 51 10.42 11.72 -29.00
CA PRO A 51 9.24 11.20 -28.34
C PRO A 51 9.04 11.95 -27.02
N PRO A 52 7.80 12.26 -26.60
CA PRO A 52 7.56 12.88 -25.32
C PRO A 52 8.28 12.04 -24.27
N ALA A 53 9.26 12.66 -23.62
CA ALA A 53 10.08 12.00 -22.62
C ALA A 53 9.13 11.35 -21.63
N SER A 54 9.16 10.02 -21.57
CA SER A 54 8.51 9.30 -20.49
C SER A 54 9.00 9.93 -19.19
N PRO A 55 8.11 10.28 -18.24
CA PRO A 55 8.51 11.00 -17.04
C PRO A 55 9.56 10.17 -16.31
N ASP A 56 10.80 10.63 -16.45
CA ASP A 56 11.96 10.02 -15.84
C ASP A 56 11.77 10.16 -14.34
N THR A 57 11.41 9.05 -13.68
CA THR A 57 11.10 8.94 -12.23
C THR A 57 12.27 9.30 -11.29
N ARG A 58 13.31 9.96 -11.80
CA ARG A 58 14.55 10.33 -11.08
C ARG A 58 14.63 11.81 -10.71
N GLY A 59 13.64 12.62 -11.05
CA GLY A 59 13.56 14.02 -10.59
C GLY A 59 13.23 14.14 -9.10
N PRO A 60 13.69 15.21 -8.41
CA PRO A 60 13.27 15.49 -7.04
C PRO A 60 11.74 15.59 -7.00
N VAL A 61 11.11 14.69 -6.23
CA VAL A 61 9.65 14.60 -6.12
C VAL A 61 9.13 15.92 -5.56
N ARG A 62 8.58 16.76 -6.43
CA ARG A 62 7.99 18.04 -6.03
C ARG A 62 6.76 17.75 -5.15
N PRO A 63 6.58 18.44 -4.01
CA PRO A 63 5.46 18.23 -3.10
C PRO A 63 4.08 18.28 -3.74
N GLU A 64 3.97 19.07 -4.81
CA GLU A 64 2.76 19.36 -5.58
C GLU A 64 2.27 18.15 -6.38
N HIS A 65 3.18 17.20 -6.68
CA HIS A 65 2.95 16.01 -7.49
C HIS A 65 3.15 14.71 -6.70
N PHE A 66 3.10 14.74 -5.36
CA PHE A 66 3.16 13.50 -4.57
C PHE A 66 1.92 12.65 -4.89
N PRO A 67 2.05 11.55 -5.65
CA PRO A 67 0.87 10.85 -6.10
C PRO A 67 0.38 10.05 -4.89
N GLY A 68 -0.84 10.32 -4.43
CA GLY A 68 -1.49 9.63 -3.30
C GLY A 68 -1.84 8.16 -3.59
N GLY A 69 -1.05 7.51 -4.45
CA GLY A 69 -1.19 6.11 -4.80
C GLY A 69 -0.63 5.23 -3.69
N ILE A 70 -1.35 4.16 -3.39
CA ILE A 70 -1.04 3.15 -2.36
C ILE A 70 0.42 2.64 -2.44
N SER A 71 0.99 2.60 -3.64
CA SER A 71 2.34 2.10 -3.92
C SER A 71 3.47 3.13 -3.67
N LEU A 72 3.12 4.41 -3.54
CA LEU A 72 4.03 5.55 -3.40
C LEU A 72 4.09 6.09 -1.96
N ASP A 73 3.07 5.80 -1.15
CA ASP A 73 3.00 6.17 0.27
C ASP A 73 3.66 5.14 1.22
N GLY A 74 4.07 3.98 0.70
CA GLY A 74 4.62 2.89 1.50
C GLY A 74 3.58 2.03 2.23
N ARG A 75 2.29 2.18 1.89
CA ARG A 75 1.16 1.50 2.55
C ARG A 75 0.91 0.09 1.98
N LEU A 76 1.30 -0.16 0.74
CA LEU A 76 1.15 -1.44 0.05
C LEU A 76 1.57 -2.67 0.89
N PRO A 77 2.77 -2.74 1.51
CA PRO A 77 3.15 -3.91 2.31
C PRO A 77 2.21 -4.12 3.50
N TRP A 78 1.71 -3.06 4.13
CA TRP A 78 0.75 -3.22 5.23
C TRP A 78 -0.60 -3.77 4.77
N ILE A 79 -1.07 -3.38 3.57
CA ILE A 79 -2.30 -3.94 2.97
C ILE A 79 -2.14 -5.43 2.69
N LEU A 80 -0.92 -5.92 2.39
CA LEU A 80 -0.66 -7.36 2.28
C LEU A 80 -0.89 -8.10 3.61
N GLY A 81 -1.01 -7.39 4.73
CA GLY A 81 -1.49 -7.93 6.01
C GLY A 81 -2.90 -8.54 5.94
N PHE A 82 -3.74 -8.15 4.97
CA PHE A 82 -5.05 -8.79 4.75
C PHE A 82 -4.94 -10.27 4.35
N LEU A 83 -3.77 -10.75 3.89
CA LEU A 83 -3.55 -12.18 3.65
C LEU A 83 -3.68 -13.01 4.94
N ALA A 84 -3.62 -12.38 6.12
CA ALA A 84 -3.88 -13.04 7.39
C ALA A 84 -5.31 -13.59 7.53
N VAL A 85 -6.28 -13.12 6.74
CA VAL A 85 -7.70 -13.54 6.78
C VAL A 85 -7.89 -15.01 6.39
N LEU A 86 -6.89 -15.64 5.74
CA LEU A 86 -6.95 -17.05 5.35
C LEU A 86 -7.20 -18.01 6.53
N GLY A 87 -6.98 -17.57 7.78
CA GLY A 87 -7.39 -18.30 8.99
C GLY A 87 -6.64 -19.60 9.25
N LEU A 88 -5.80 -20.05 8.31
CA LEU A 88 -4.94 -21.20 8.48
C LEU A 88 -3.76 -20.82 9.39
N PRO A 89 -3.50 -21.62 10.46
CA PRO A 89 -2.33 -21.40 11.29
C PRO A 89 -1.07 -21.48 10.43
N PHE A 90 -0.05 -20.72 10.80
CA PHE A 90 1.21 -20.50 10.04
C PHE A 90 1.04 -19.67 8.76
N VAL A 91 0.12 -20.06 7.88
CA VAL A 91 -0.08 -19.38 6.58
C VAL A 91 -0.52 -17.93 6.79
N SER A 92 -1.38 -17.69 7.79
CA SER A 92 -1.86 -16.35 8.19
C SER A 92 -0.76 -15.41 8.70
N LEU A 93 0.44 -15.93 9.03
CA LEU A 93 1.62 -15.11 9.38
C LEU A 93 2.67 -15.12 8.26
N LEU A 94 2.95 -16.30 7.69
CA LEU A 94 3.99 -16.48 6.68
C LEU A 94 3.66 -15.75 5.39
N ALA A 95 2.45 -15.93 4.84
CA ALA A 95 2.06 -15.30 3.58
C ALA A 95 2.12 -13.75 3.66
N PRO A 96 1.46 -13.09 4.64
CA PRO A 96 1.60 -11.64 4.80
C PRO A 96 3.01 -11.22 5.20
N GLY A 97 3.73 -11.99 6.04
CA GLY A 97 5.09 -11.67 6.45
C GLY A 97 6.07 -11.63 5.27
N ILE A 98 6.05 -12.65 4.42
CA ILE A 98 6.86 -12.73 3.19
C ILE A 98 6.49 -11.58 2.25
N ALA A 99 5.19 -11.37 2.03
CA ALA A 99 4.67 -10.31 1.17
C ALA A 99 5.11 -8.91 1.66
N MET A 100 5.06 -8.66 2.97
CA MET A 100 5.53 -7.43 3.61
C MET A 100 7.03 -7.21 3.44
N VAL A 101 7.84 -8.26 3.61
CA VAL A 101 9.29 -8.18 3.41
C VAL A 101 9.60 -7.83 1.96
N ILE A 102 9.04 -8.56 1.00
CA ILE A 102 9.28 -8.32 -0.43
C ILE A 102 8.82 -6.91 -0.83
N ALA A 103 7.58 -6.55 -0.52
CA ALA A 103 7.03 -5.24 -0.88
C ALA A 103 7.74 -4.09 -0.17
N GLY A 104 8.13 -4.27 1.09
CA GLY A 104 8.89 -3.28 1.85
C GLY A 104 10.29 -3.04 1.30
N LEU A 105 10.99 -4.10 0.85
CA LEU A 105 12.28 -3.99 0.16
C LEU A 105 12.13 -3.30 -1.20
N LEU A 106 11.12 -3.66 -1.99
CA LEU A 106 10.86 -3.03 -3.29
C LEU A 106 10.52 -1.54 -3.17
N GLN A 107 9.89 -1.13 -2.07
CA GLN A 107 9.56 0.28 -1.80
C GLN A 107 10.76 1.15 -1.42
N GLN A 108 11.88 0.56 -1.00
CA GLN A 108 13.09 1.32 -0.67
C GLN A 108 13.63 2.11 -1.87
N ARG A 109 13.35 1.65 -3.09
CA ARG A 109 13.84 2.25 -4.33
C ARG A 109 12.95 3.36 -4.90
N LYS A 110 11.77 3.62 -4.31
CA LYS A 110 10.76 4.53 -4.89
C LYS A 110 10.88 5.96 -4.37
N ASN A 111 10.81 6.16 -3.06
CA ASN A 111 10.83 7.47 -2.41
C ASN A 111 11.25 7.30 -0.93
N PRO A 112 11.99 8.25 -0.31
CA PRO A 112 12.34 8.20 1.11
C PRO A 112 11.15 8.02 2.08
N VAL A 113 9.97 8.57 1.76
CA VAL A 113 8.74 8.38 2.56
C VAL A 113 8.27 6.92 2.47
N ALA A 114 8.17 6.38 1.26
CA ALA A 114 7.82 4.98 1.01
C ALA A 114 8.84 4.03 1.65
N ALA A 115 10.14 4.36 1.58
CA ALA A 115 11.23 3.56 2.12
C ALA A 115 11.13 3.41 3.65
N ARG A 116 10.81 4.50 4.38
CA ARG A 116 10.66 4.45 5.84
C ARG A 116 9.47 3.59 6.26
N THR A 117 8.31 3.79 5.63
CA THR A 117 7.10 3.02 5.97
C THR A 117 7.23 1.56 5.54
N GLY A 118 7.77 1.32 4.35
CA GLY A 118 8.01 -0.02 3.81
C GLY A 118 9.02 -0.82 4.63
N ARG A 119 10.10 -0.18 5.13
CA ARG A 119 11.07 -0.84 6.03
C ARG A 119 10.45 -1.28 7.35
N ARG A 120 9.54 -0.48 7.94
CA ARG A 120 8.81 -0.88 9.15
C ARG A 120 7.91 -2.09 8.88
N ALA A 121 7.20 -2.09 7.76
CA ALA A 121 6.38 -3.23 7.36
C ALA A 121 7.24 -4.48 7.15
N ALA A 122 8.38 -4.36 6.48
CA ALA A 122 9.32 -5.46 6.27
C ALA A 122 9.88 -6.00 7.58
N THR A 123 10.26 -5.14 8.53
CA THR A 123 10.70 -5.58 9.87
C THR A 123 9.58 -6.32 10.59
N PHE A 124 8.34 -5.82 10.54
CA PHE A 124 7.20 -6.51 11.15
C PHE A 124 6.95 -7.88 10.52
N GLY A 125 6.97 -7.96 9.19
CA GLY A 125 6.87 -9.23 8.47
C GLY A 125 8.00 -10.20 8.80
N ALA A 126 9.24 -9.71 8.95
CA ALA A 126 10.38 -10.51 9.35
C ALA A 126 10.26 -11.04 10.79
N VAL A 127 9.73 -10.23 11.71
CA VAL A 127 9.43 -10.68 13.08
C VAL A 127 8.38 -11.79 13.07
N ASN A 128 7.31 -11.67 12.27
CA ASN A 128 6.31 -12.74 12.13
C ASN A 128 6.93 -14.04 11.61
N ILE A 129 7.79 -13.96 10.58
CA ILE A 129 8.51 -15.12 10.07
C ILE A 129 9.42 -15.72 11.16
N LEU A 130 10.16 -14.88 11.89
CA LEU A 130 11.03 -15.33 12.97
C LEU A 130 10.24 -16.05 14.07
N VAL A 131 9.08 -15.53 14.48
CA VAL A 131 8.21 -16.18 15.46
C VAL A 131 7.77 -17.57 14.98
N VAL A 132 7.40 -17.70 13.71
CA VAL A 132 7.05 -19.01 13.13
C VAL A 132 8.24 -19.96 13.17
N VAL A 133 9.43 -19.51 12.77
CA VAL A 133 10.65 -20.32 12.79
C VAL A 133 11.02 -20.75 14.21
N LEU A 134 10.95 -19.84 15.19
CA LEU A 134 11.25 -20.14 16.59
C LEU A 134 10.25 -21.15 17.17
N PHE A 135 8.96 -20.99 16.87
CA PHE A 135 7.95 -21.95 17.30
C PHE A 135 8.22 -23.35 16.73
N LEU A 136 8.49 -23.44 15.43
CA LEU A 136 8.85 -24.72 14.79
C LEU A 136 10.14 -25.30 15.36
N ALA A 137 11.15 -24.45 15.67
CA ALA A 137 12.38 -24.90 16.29
C ALA A 137 12.16 -25.46 17.69
N VAL A 138 11.30 -24.85 18.50
CA VAL A 138 10.91 -25.38 19.83
C VAL A 138 10.25 -26.75 19.69
N LEU A 139 9.29 -26.89 18.76
CA LEU A 139 8.63 -28.18 18.50
C LEU A 139 9.58 -29.24 17.92
N PHE A 140 10.57 -28.82 17.13
CA PHE A 140 11.53 -29.72 16.51
C PHE A 140 12.61 -30.20 17.49
N ILE A 141 13.23 -29.28 18.27
CA ILE A 141 14.28 -29.60 19.26
C ILE A 141 13.75 -30.59 20.28
N GLY A 142 12.68 -30.21 20.96
CA GLY A 142 11.44 -30.89 20.64
C GLY A 142 11.46 -32.42 20.52
N SER A 143 10.82 -32.82 19.43
CA SER A 143 10.70 -34.20 19.01
C SER A 143 12.02 -34.92 18.74
N PHE A 144 13.15 -34.19 18.58
CA PHE A 144 14.43 -34.78 18.20
C PHE A 144 15.35 -35.14 19.36
N PHE A 145 15.30 -34.37 20.45
CA PHE A 145 16.13 -34.55 21.64
C PHE A 145 15.36 -35.07 22.86
N GLY A 146 14.02 -34.95 22.87
CA GLY A 146 13.16 -35.60 23.84
C GLY A 146 12.60 -36.94 23.32
N ASP A 147 11.83 -37.62 24.17
CA ASP A 147 11.22 -38.93 23.87
C ASP A 147 10.05 -38.83 22.87
N GLY A 148 9.91 -37.69 22.18
CA GLY A 148 8.83 -37.36 21.26
C GLY A 148 7.55 -36.88 21.94
N THR A 149 7.47 -36.91 23.27
CA THR A 149 6.29 -36.49 24.05
C THR A 149 6.60 -35.24 24.87
N TYR A 150 5.87 -34.16 24.61
CA TYR A 150 5.83 -33.00 25.50
C TYR A 150 4.54 -33.02 26.28
N THR A 151 4.65 -33.30 27.58
CA THR A 151 3.54 -33.11 28.50
C THR A 151 3.78 -31.86 29.33
N ALA A 152 2.69 -31.22 29.75
CA ALA A 152 2.74 -30.06 30.65
C ALA A 152 3.33 -30.41 32.02
N GLU A 153 3.33 -31.70 32.38
CA GLU A 153 3.84 -32.22 33.65
C GLU A 153 5.35 -32.46 33.59
N GLU A 154 5.85 -33.02 32.49
CA GLU A 154 7.29 -33.33 32.33
C GLU A 154 8.10 -32.09 31.95
N ASP A 155 7.57 -31.27 31.03
CA ASP A 155 8.27 -30.10 30.49
C ASP A 155 7.44 -28.81 30.57
N PRO A 156 7.11 -28.34 31.79
CA PRO A 156 6.28 -27.15 31.99
C PRO A 156 6.90 -25.90 31.37
N LEU A 157 8.23 -25.77 31.35
CA LEU A 157 8.92 -24.64 30.73
C LEU A 157 8.71 -24.62 29.21
N VAL A 158 8.81 -25.77 28.53
CA VAL A 158 8.64 -25.87 27.08
C VAL A 158 7.19 -25.56 26.72
N ILE A 159 6.24 -26.18 27.41
CA ILE A 159 4.81 -26.01 27.16
C ILE A 159 4.35 -24.59 27.53
N PHE A 160 4.48 -24.16 28.78
CA PHE A 160 3.91 -22.88 29.25
C PHE A 160 4.81 -21.68 28.99
N GLY A 161 6.13 -21.87 28.94
CA GLY A 161 7.09 -20.79 28.71
C GLY A 161 7.29 -20.44 27.24
N PHE A 162 7.20 -21.42 26.35
CA PHE A 162 7.52 -21.21 24.93
C PHE A 162 6.37 -21.60 23.99
N ALA A 163 5.95 -22.88 23.98
CA ALA A 163 5.00 -23.39 23.01
C ALA A 163 3.63 -22.69 23.11
N LEU A 164 3.10 -22.52 24.32
CA LEU A 164 1.80 -21.90 24.54
C LEU A 164 1.81 -20.40 24.18
N PRO A 165 2.76 -19.56 24.66
CA PRO A 165 2.81 -18.15 24.26
C PRO A 165 3.00 -17.95 22.75
N PHE A 166 3.91 -18.69 22.13
CA PHE A 166 4.11 -18.62 20.68
C PHE A 166 2.91 -19.14 19.90
N GLY A 167 2.26 -20.22 20.37
CA GLY A 167 1.04 -20.76 19.77
C GLY A 167 -0.12 -19.77 19.83
N ILE A 168 -0.36 -19.13 20.98
CA ILE A 168 -1.35 -18.05 21.13
C ILE A 168 -1.04 -16.89 20.18
N TYR A 169 0.23 -16.50 20.09
CA TYR A 169 0.62 -15.45 19.17
C TYR A 169 0.33 -15.84 17.71
N LEU A 170 0.70 -17.04 17.31
CA LEU A 170 0.61 -17.52 15.93
C LEU A 170 -0.85 -17.71 15.47
N VAL A 171 -1.73 -18.17 16.37
CA VAL A 171 -3.14 -18.46 16.05
C VAL A 171 -4.04 -17.23 16.22
N ALA A 172 -3.79 -16.39 17.23
CA ALA A 172 -4.70 -15.31 17.59
C ALA A 172 -4.08 -13.91 17.40
N ILE A 173 -2.98 -13.61 18.08
CA ILE A 173 -2.47 -12.23 18.18
C ILE A 173 -1.89 -11.76 16.84
N GLY A 174 -1.01 -12.54 16.22
CA GLY A 174 -0.34 -12.23 14.97
C GLY A 174 -1.30 -11.95 13.81
N PRO A 175 -2.31 -12.81 13.53
CA PRO A 175 -3.28 -12.54 12.48
C PRO A 175 -4.11 -11.27 12.75
N ILE A 176 -4.51 -11.05 14.02
CA ILE A 176 -5.23 -9.84 14.42
C ILE A 176 -4.35 -8.59 14.19
N LEU A 177 -3.08 -8.63 14.60
CA LEU A 177 -2.16 -7.50 14.38
C LEU A 177 -1.95 -7.21 12.89
N ASN A 178 -1.76 -8.24 12.06
CA ASN A 178 -1.68 -8.08 10.61
C ASN A 178 -2.94 -7.40 10.04
N LEU A 179 -4.13 -7.84 10.48
CA LEU A 179 -5.40 -7.28 10.05
C LEU A 179 -5.58 -5.83 10.50
N VAL A 180 -5.33 -5.53 11.79
CA VAL A 180 -5.43 -4.19 12.35
C VAL A 180 -4.49 -3.23 11.62
N MET A 181 -3.24 -3.65 11.39
CA MET A 181 -2.27 -2.80 10.71
C MET A 181 -2.63 -2.60 9.23
N ALA A 182 -3.19 -3.61 8.56
CA ALA A 182 -3.72 -3.47 7.21
C ALA A 182 -4.89 -2.47 7.15
N ILE A 183 -5.82 -2.53 8.10
CA ILE A 183 -6.94 -1.58 8.23
C ILE A 183 -6.43 -0.16 8.50
N VAL A 184 -5.52 0.03 9.45
CA VAL A 184 -4.91 1.34 9.75
C VAL A 184 -4.20 1.89 8.52
N ALA A 185 -3.46 1.03 7.82
CA ALA A 185 -2.81 1.37 6.57
C ALA A 185 -3.77 1.58 5.41
N LEU A 186 -5.07 1.28 5.52
CA LEU A 186 -6.09 1.65 4.54
C LEU A 186 -6.82 2.94 4.95
N ALA A 187 -7.08 3.12 6.26
CA ALA A 187 -7.82 4.24 6.82
C ALA A 187 -7.02 5.54 6.93
N ARG A 188 -5.69 5.48 7.12
CA ARG A 188 -4.85 6.68 7.33
C ARG A 188 -3.85 6.93 6.19
N PRO A 189 -4.25 7.62 5.10
CA PRO A 189 -3.32 8.05 4.07
C PRO A 189 -2.27 9.00 4.63
N VAL A 190 -1.07 8.98 4.03
CA VAL A 190 0.02 9.86 4.46
C VAL A 190 -0.37 11.28 4.05
N SER A 191 -0.60 12.16 5.03
CA SER A 191 -0.85 13.59 4.76
C SER A 191 0.33 14.18 3.96
N ARG A 192 0.00 15.00 2.95
CA ARG A 192 0.96 15.70 2.09
C ARG A 192 1.95 16.55 2.89
N GLU A 193 1.49 17.16 3.99
CA GLU A 193 2.32 17.94 4.91
C GLU A 193 3.41 17.10 5.59
N LYS A 194 3.09 15.84 5.90
CA LYS A 194 4.03 14.91 6.53
C LYS A 194 5.06 14.39 5.52
N ALA A 195 4.64 14.19 4.27
CA ALA A 195 5.55 13.86 3.18
C ALA A 195 6.49 15.03 2.86
N GLN A 196 5.98 16.27 2.88
CA GLN A 196 6.77 17.51 2.72
C GLN A 196 7.88 17.62 3.78
N ARG A 197 7.57 17.47 5.07
CA ARG A 197 8.58 17.50 6.15
C ARG A 197 9.67 16.44 6.03
N ILE A 198 9.40 15.32 5.36
CA ILE A 198 10.39 14.25 5.15
C ILE A 198 11.25 14.53 3.91
N LEU A 199 10.71 15.25 2.93
CA LEU A 199 11.37 15.61 1.67
C LEU A 199 12.12 16.94 1.75
N GLU A 200 11.78 17.81 2.69
CA GLU A 200 12.59 19.00 2.98
C GLU A 200 14.02 18.55 3.28
N PRO A 201 15.01 19.03 2.50
CA PRO A 201 16.39 18.77 2.81
C PRO A 201 16.64 19.41 4.18
N THR A 202 16.80 18.58 5.20
CA THR A 202 17.35 19.03 6.46
C THR A 202 18.74 19.56 6.11
N GLY A 203 18.86 20.89 5.98
CA GLY A 203 20.10 21.55 5.65
C GLY A 203 21.23 20.98 6.50
N ARG A 204 22.12 20.24 5.86
CA ARG A 204 23.35 19.71 6.39
C ARG A 204 24.42 19.94 5.35
#